data_AF-A0A8J8W7G2-F1
#
_entry.id   AF-A0A8J8W7G2-F1
#
_cell.length_a   1.000
_cell.length_b   1.000
_cell.length_c   1.000
_cell.angle_alpha   90.00
_cell.angle_beta   90.00
_cell.angle_gamma   90.00
#
_symmetry.space_group_name_H-M   'P 1'
#
loop_
_entity.id
_entity.type
_entity.pdbx_description
1 polymer ?
#
loop_
_entity_poly.entity_id
_entity_poly.type
_entity_poly.pdbx_seq_one_letter_code
_entity_poly.pdbx_strand_id
1 'polypeptide(L)'
;MLRYISSLTNVDSLFKDDQEVPSIKKYWERREATAGAFCVIATIPFAYGVDVDKSVYDNPVMYELWRHASSFVHISNDMFSFRKELMDDQYENLIPVLMLNYNINCNVAMQKGYDFLRIEAIGLRLSIEMLPSSSETLSPAVSNAFIRGCFDTAMDLAHWSYSGARYLKGCKRNNDNTISFTIHRQRQLEKETKTHYELVESKLPSNTGDSSVLDKMRSMAPKPQRAATS
;
A
#
# COMPACT_ATOMS: atom_id res chain seq x y z
N MET A 1 17.95 -3.98 8.26
CA MET A 1 16.99 -4.87 8.97
C MET A 1 16.43 -4.26 10.26
N LEU A 2 17.22 -3.69 11.17
CA LEU A 2 16.69 -3.13 12.42
C LEU A 2 15.62 -2.04 12.20
N ARG A 3 15.86 -1.07 11.31
CA ARG A 3 14.87 -0.03 10.94
C ARG A 3 13.55 -0.63 10.44
N TYR A 4 13.64 -1.71 9.65
CA TYR A 4 12.47 -2.44 9.16
C TYR A 4 11.73 -3.14 10.29
N ILE A 5 12.41 -3.91 11.14
CA ILE A 5 11.77 -4.59 12.28
C ILE A 5 11.12 -3.59 13.24
N SER A 6 11.81 -2.50 13.56
CA SER A 6 11.27 -1.45 14.44
C SER A 6 10.06 -0.74 13.84
N SER A 7 9.92 -0.69 12.51
CA SER A 7 8.74 -0.10 11.88
C SER A 7 7.54 -1.06 11.88
N LEU A 8 7.73 -2.36 12.18
CA LEU A 8 6.64 -3.33 12.22
C LEU A 8 5.76 -3.20 13.47
N THR A 9 6.23 -2.54 14.54
CA THR A 9 5.45 -2.41 15.79
C THR A 9 4.26 -1.46 15.66
N ASN A 10 4.18 -0.70 14.58
CA ASN A 10 3.13 0.28 14.32
C ASN A 10 2.58 0.19 12.89
N VAL A 11 2.61 -1.01 12.24
CA VAL A 11 2.11 -1.23 10.85
C VAL A 11 0.79 -0.51 10.64
N ASP A 12 -0.22 -0.79 11.45
CA ASP A 12 -1.56 -0.23 11.25
C ASP A 12 -1.73 1.22 11.76
N SER A 13 -0.67 1.89 12.24
CA SER A 13 -0.83 3.18 12.92
C SER A 13 -1.07 4.35 11.98
N LEU A 14 -0.80 4.21 10.67
CA LEU A 14 -0.91 5.34 9.74
C LEU A 14 -2.36 5.75 9.51
N PHE A 15 -3.29 4.79 9.62
CA PHE A 15 -4.74 4.96 9.42
C PHE A 15 -5.57 4.59 10.66
N LYS A 16 -4.95 4.33 11.81
CA LYS A 16 -5.64 3.90 13.06
C LYS A 16 -6.47 4.99 13.73
N ASP A 17 -6.10 6.24 13.53
CA ASP A 17 -6.88 7.37 14.01
C ASP A 17 -7.86 7.71 12.89
N ASP A 18 -9.12 7.27 13.02
CA ASP A 18 -10.23 7.35 12.04
C ASP A 18 -10.60 8.77 11.54
N GLN A 19 -9.72 9.76 11.68
CA GLN A 19 -10.05 11.17 11.46
C GLN A 19 -9.28 11.85 10.34
N GLU A 20 -8.09 11.39 9.93
CA GLU A 20 -7.32 12.10 8.90
C GLU A 20 -6.58 11.19 7.91
N VAL A 21 -6.78 11.47 6.64
CA VAL A 21 -6.00 10.89 5.54
C VAL A 21 -4.55 11.33 5.70
N PRO A 22 -3.56 10.42 5.68
CA PRO A 22 -2.17 10.82 5.84
C PRO A 22 -1.73 11.72 4.69
N SER A 23 -0.89 12.71 4.99
CA SER A 23 -0.21 13.47 3.96
C SER A 23 0.71 12.55 3.16
N ILE A 24 0.97 12.91 1.90
CA ILE A 24 1.88 12.15 1.02
C ILE A 24 3.27 12.01 1.64
N LYS A 25 3.75 13.06 2.32
CA LYS A 25 5.03 13.03 3.04
C LYS A 25 5.02 11.97 4.16
N LYS A 26 3.99 11.97 5.00
CA LYS A 26 3.84 10.98 6.10
C LYS A 26 3.72 9.55 5.54
N TYR A 27 3.02 9.39 4.42
CA TYR A 27 2.95 8.12 3.70
C TYR A 27 4.34 7.64 3.24
N TRP A 28 5.16 8.53 2.66
CA TRP A 28 6.51 8.17 2.21
C TRP A 28 7.46 7.81 3.34
N GLU A 29 7.48 8.62 4.42
CA GLU A 29 8.27 8.32 5.61
C GLU A 29 7.93 6.94 6.18
N ARG A 30 6.64 6.57 6.14
CA ARG A 30 6.16 5.24 6.53
C ARG A 30 6.64 4.15 5.58
N ARG A 31 6.46 4.32 4.26
CA ARG A 31 6.83 3.30 3.26
C ARG A 31 8.33 3.04 3.25
N GLU A 32 9.17 4.06 3.37
CA GLU A 32 10.62 3.88 3.45
C GLU A 32 11.03 3.04 4.66
N ALA A 33 10.37 3.23 5.80
CA ALA A 33 10.66 2.47 7.03
C ALA A 33 10.12 1.02 6.99
N THR A 34 8.98 0.79 6.34
CA THR A 34 8.31 -0.52 6.23
C THR A 34 8.71 -1.30 4.97
N ALA A 35 9.72 -0.80 4.25
CA ALA A 35 10.17 -1.38 3.00
C ALA A 35 10.89 -2.71 3.19
N GLY A 36 10.20 -3.82 2.91
CA GLY A 36 10.82 -5.13 2.77
C GLY A 36 11.87 -5.17 1.64
N ALA A 37 11.79 -4.27 0.66
CA ALA A 37 12.73 -4.16 -0.45
C ALA A 37 14.18 -3.92 0.04
N PHE A 38 14.39 -3.10 1.08
CA PHE A 38 15.74 -2.94 1.66
C PHE A 38 16.28 -4.24 2.27
N CYS A 39 15.40 -5.11 2.80
CA CYS A 39 15.84 -6.41 3.28
C CYS A 39 16.28 -7.32 2.14
N VAL A 40 15.58 -7.29 0.99
CA VAL A 40 15.98 -8.01 -0.22
C VAL A 40 17.30 -7.47 -0.78
N ILE A 41 17.43 -6.14 -0.91
CA ILE A 41 18.66 -5.49 -1.38
C ILE A 41 19.86 -5.85 -0.49
N ALA A 42 19.66 -5.95 0.83
CA ALA A 42 20.73 -6.35 1.75
C ALA A 42 21.24 -7.78 1.52
N THR A 43 20.51 -8.63 0.79
CA THR A 43 20.92 -10.00 0.44
C THR A 43 21.68 -10.09 -0.89
N ILE A 44 21.76 -9.00 -1.66
CA ILE A 44 22.46 -8.97 -2.96
C ILE A 44 23.91 -9.47 -2.86
N PRO A 45 24.74 -9.06 -1.88
CA PRO A 45 26.11 -9.55 -1.79
C PRO A 45 26.20 -11.08 -1.73
N PHE A 46 25.30 -11.69 -0.96
CA PHE A 46 25.19 -13.15 -0.88
C PHE A 46 24.70 -13.77 -2.19
N ALA A 47 23.65 -13.21 -2.80
CA ALA A 47 23.08 -13.74 -4.04
C ALA A 47 24.04 -13.69 -5.23
N TYR A 48 24.92 -12.69 -5.29
CA TYR A 48 25.90 -12.51 -6.37
C TYR A 48 27.31 -12.98 -6.00
N GLY A 49 27.51 -13.50 -4.78
CA GLY A 49 28.81 -14.00 -4.33
C GLY A 49 29.89 -12.93 -4.25
N VAL A 50 29.56 -11.73 -3.79
CA VAL A 50 30.51 -10.63 -3.59
C VAL A 50 30.62 -10.27 -2.12
N ASP A 51 31.85 -9.99 -1.68
CA ASP A 51 32.10 -9.47 -0.34
C ASP A 51 31.94 -7.95 -0.34
N VAL A 52 31.36 -7.43 0.74
CA VAL A 52 31.15 -6.00 0.95
C VAL A 52 31.79 -5.58 2.27
N ASP A 53 32.44 -4.42 2.26
CA ASP A 53 32.95 -3.79 3.46
C ASP A 53 32.09 -2.58 3.86
N LYS A 54 32.45 -1.93 4.96
CA LYS A 54 31.73 -0.78 5.48
C LYS A 54 31.71 0.42 4.50
N SER A 55 32.74 0.59 3.68
CA SER A 55 32.82 1.71 2.72
C SER A 55 31.71 1.66 1.67
N VAL A 56 31.18 0.47 1.36
CA VAL A 56 30.01 0.30 0.49
C VAL A 56 28.75 0.85 1.13
N TYR A 57 28.56 0.58 2.43
CA TYR A 57 27.40 1.07 3.20
C TYR A 57 27.46 2.56 3.49
N ASP A 58 28.66 3.09 3.72
CA ASP A 58 28.89 4.50 4.00
C ASP A 58 28.87 5.34 2.69
N ASN A 59 28.81 4.71 1.51
CA ASN A 59 28.77 5.40 0.22
C ASN A 59 27.36 5.99 -0.05
N PRO A 60 27.22 7.32 -0.14
CA PRO A 60 25.92 7.97 -0.32
C PRO A 60 25.28 7.67 -1.68
N VAL A 61 26.07 7.51 -2.75
CA VAL A 61 25.54 7.19 -4.08
C VAL A 61 24.98 5.77 -4.10
N MET A 62 25.62 4.85 -3.38
CA MET A 62 25.11 3.50 -3.20
C MET A 62 23.80 3.49 -2.40
N TYR A 63 23.70 4.31 -1.35
CA TYR A 63 22.44 4.49 -0.62
C TYR A 63 21.31 5.02 -1.52
N GLU A 64 21.59 6.03 -2.35
CA GLU A 64 20.60 6.57 -3.29
C GLU A 64 20.14 5.52 -4.32
N LEU A 65 21.07 4.69 -4.83
CA LEU A 65 20.71 3.56 -5.70
C LEU A 65 19.68 2.65 -5.02
N TRP A 66 19.95 2.24 -3.79
CA TRP A 66 19.06 1.34 -3.03
C TRP A 66 17.73 2.01 -2.70
N ARG A 67 17.74 3.29 -2.32
CA ARG A 67 16.54 4.06 -2.01
C ARG A 67 15.64 4.18 -3.22
N HIS A 68 16.20 4.54 -4.38
CA HIS A 68 15.44 4.63 -5.63
C HIS A 68 14.89 3.27 -6.07
N ALA A 69 15.67 2.20 -5.97
CA ALA A 69 15.21 0.84 -6.28
C ALA A 69 14.06 0.41 -5.36
N SER A 70 14.19 0.65 -4.05
CA SER A 70 13.16 0.37 -3.06
C SER A 70 11.87 1.16 -3.35
N SER A 71 11.97 2.47 -3.57
CA SER A 71 10.81 3.31 -3.92
C SER A 71 10.13 2.82 -5.21
N PHE A 72 10.91 2.45 -6.23
CA PHE A 72 10.39 1.92 -7.49
C PHE A 72 9.54 0.65 -7.26
N VAL A 73 10.07 -0.28 -6.47
CA VAL A 73 9.37 -1.50 -6.06
C VAL A 73 8.08 -1.15 -5.32
N HIS A 74 8.12 -0.23 -4.37
CA HIS A 74 6.95 0.13 -3.57
C HIS A 74 5.85 0.82 -4.37
N ILE A 75 6.19 1.81 -5.18
CA ILE A 75 5.24 2.51 -6.04
C ILE A 75 4.59 1.52 -7.01
N SER A 76 5.41 0.67 -7.66
CA SER A 76 4.89 -0.35 -8.58
C SER A 76 3.95 -1.32 -7.86
N ASN A 77 4.32 -1.75 -6.65
CA ASN A 77 3.50 -2.63 -5.84
C ASN A 77 2.15 -1.98 -5.54
N ASP A 78 2.13 -0.74 -5.06
CA ASP A 78 0.90 0.00 -4.74
C ASP A 78 -0.02 0.08 -5.96
N MET A 79 0.53 0.35 -7.14
CA MET A 79 -0.24 0.41 -8.39
C MET A 79 -0.82 -0.95 -8.78
N PHE A 80 -0.03 -2.04 -8.68
CA PHE A 80 -0.50 -3.38 -9.03
C PHE A 80 -1.47 -3.96 -8.00
N SER A 81 -1.26 -3.67 -6.73
CA SER A 81 -1.99 -4.24 -5.61
C SER A 81 -3.27 -3.48 -5.27
N PHE A 82 -3.41 -2.21 -5.68
CA PHE A 82 -4.48 -1.32 -5.24
C PHE A 82 -5.87 -1.95 -5.29
N ARG A 83 -6.25 -2.58 -6.41
CA ARG A 83 -7.56 -3.23 -6.54
C ARG A 83 -7.77 -4.31 -5.49
N LYS A 84 -6.76 -5.16 -5.26
CA LYS A 84 -6.83 -6.24 -4.26
C LYS A 84 -6.90 -5.63 -2.86
N GLU A 85 -6.01 -4.70 -2.55
CA GLU A 85 -5.89 -4.10 -1.22
C GLU A 85 -7.18 -3.37 -0.82
N LEU A 86 -7.77 -2.63 -1.75
CA LEU A 86 -9.04 -1.97 -1.53
C LEU A 86 -10.19 -2.95 -1.26
N MET A 87 -10.23 -4.10 -1.94
CA MET A 87 -11.25 -5.14 -1.70
C MET A 87 -11.09 -5.85 -0.36
N ASP A 88 -9.90 -5.79 0.22
CA ASP A 88 -9.53 -6.39 1.50
C ASP A 88 -9.48 -5.36 2.64
N ASP A 89 -10.00 -4.15 2.43
CA ASP A 89 -9.98 -3.03 3.40
C ASP A 89 -8.55 -2.66 3.86
N GLN A 90 -7.55 -2.81 2.98
CA GLN A 90 -6.16 -2.43 3.22
C GLN A 90 -5.88 -1.07 2.57
N TYR A 91 -5.84 -0.02 3.39
CA TYR A 91 -5.77 1.37 2.91
C TYR A 91 -4.35 1.96 2.85
N GLU A 92 -3.32 1.20 3.28
CA GLU A 92 -1.92 1.62 3.26
C GLU A 92 -1.30 1.56 1.86
N ASN A 93 -1.84 2.36 0.94
CA ASN A 93 -1.49 2.40 -0.46
C ASN A 93 -1.42 3.85 -0.97
N LEU A 94 -0.48 4.13 -1.88
CA LEU A 94 -0.29 5.46 -2.45
C LEU A 94 -1.53 5.99 -3.18
N ILE A 95 -2.22 5.12 -3.92
CA ILE A 95 -3.33 5.52 -4.79
C ILE A 95 -4.49 6.15 -4.01
N PRO A 96 -5.06 5.53 -2.95
CA PRO A 96 -6.10 6.17 -2.15
C PRO A 96 -5.59 7.42 -1.42
N VAL A 97 -4.33 7.45 -0.99
CA VAL A 97 -3.72 8.67 -0.39
C VAL A 97 -3.73 9.83 -1.39
N LEU A 98 -3.35 9.60 -2.65
CA LEU A 98 -3.38 10.62 -3.70
C LEU A 98 -4.80 11.04 -4.06
N MET A 99 -5.72 10.09 -4.18
CA MET A 99 -7.13 10.37 -4.48
C MET A 99 -7.74 11.32 -3.44
N LEU A 100 -7.52 11.01 -2.17
CA LEU A 100 -8.13 11.75 -1.06
C LEU A 100 -7.45 13.09 -0.78
N ASN A 101 -6.13 13.19 -0.88
CA ASN A 101 -5.41 14.46 -0.67
C ASN A 101 -5.66 15.48 -1.79
N TYR A 102 -5.89 15.02 -3.03
CA TYR A 102 -6.05 15.91 -4.19
C TYR A 102 -7.47 15.96 -4.76
N ASN A 103 -8.43 15.22 -4.18
CA ASN A 103 -9.79 15.07 -4.70
C ASN A 103 -9.82 14.68 -6.20
N ILE A 104 -9.08 13.64 -6.55
CA ILE A 104 -8.93 13.13 -7.92
C ILE A 104 -9.43 11.69 -8.03
N ASN A 105 -9.85 11.29 -9.24
CA ASN A 105 -10.26 9.91 -9.50
C ASN A 105 -9.05 8.95 -9.59
N CYS A 106 -9.34 7.65 -9.52
CA CYS A 106 -8.34 6.58 -9.57
C CYS A 106 -7.43 6.65 -10.80
N ASN A 107 -7.97 6.94 -11.99
CA ASN A 107 -7.15 6.99 -13.21
C ASN A 107 -6.13 8.13 -13.17
N VAL A 108 -6.51 9.29 -12.62
CA VAL A 108 -5.58 10.42 -12.45
C VAL A 108 -4.56 10.12 -11.34
N ALA A 109 -4.97 9.45 -10.25
CA ALA A 109 -4.07 9.03 -9.19
C ALA A 109 -3.04 7.98 -9.68
N MET A 110 -3.45 7.02 -10.51
CA MET A 110 -2.57 6.05 -11.15
C MET A 110 -1.52 6.72 -12.05
N GLN A 111 -1.92 7.74 -12.83
CA GLN A 111 -0.99 8.52 -13.64
C GLN A 111 0.02 9.29 -12.78
N LYS A 112 -0.41 9.88 -11.65
CA LYS A 112 0.52 10.50 -10.69
C LYS A 112 1.47 9.49 -10.04
N GLY A 113 0.98 8.30 -9.69
CA GLY A 113 1.82 7.19 -9.21
C GLY A 113 2.89 6.82 -10.24
N TYR A 114 2.51 6.71 -11.52
CA TYR A 114 3.44 6.49 -12.62
C TYR A 114 4.46 7.64 -12.77
N ASP A 115 4.05 8.90 -12.58
CA ASP A 115 4.97 10.04 -12.61
C ASP A 115 6.04 9.92 -11.51
N PHE A 116 5.65 9.54 -10.28
CA PHE A 116 6.62 9.26 -9.22
C PHE A 116 7.53 8.09 -9.56
N LEU A 117 6.99 7.02 -10.14
CA LEU A 117 7.78 5.87 -10.57
C LEU A 117 8.86 6.27 -11.59
N ARG A 118 8.54 7.17 -12.53
CA ARG A 118 9.51 7.71 -13.49
C ARG A 118 10.61 8.52 -12.82
N ILE A 119 10.29 9.30 -11.79
CA ILE A 119 11.29 10.05 -11.01
C ILE A 119 12.26 9.06 -10.35
N GLU A 120 11.76 7.99 -9.74
CA GLU A 120 12.62 6.98 -9.13
C GLU A 120 13.47 6.22 -10.17
N ALA A 121 12.94 5.95 -11.36
CA ALA A 121 13.71 5.34 -12.45
C ALA A 121 14.84 6.27 -12.97
N ILE A 122 14.58 7.58 -13.07
CA ILE A 122 15.60 8.58 -13.41
C ILE A 122 16.66 8.62 -12.32
N GLY A 123 16.25 8.66 -11.05
CA GLY A 123 17.14 8.65 -9.91
C GLY A 123 18.06 7.44 -9.89
N LEU A 124 17.51 6.24 -10.11
CA LEU A 124 18.28 5.00 -10.24
C LEU A 124 19.36 5.11 -11.32
N ARG A 125 19.00 5.64 -12.51
CA ARG A 125 19.96 5.85 -13.60
C ARG A 125 21.06 6.84 -13.23
N LEU A 126 20.71 7.95 -12.59
CA LEU A 126 21.69 8.95 -12.16
C LEU A 126 22.63 8.37 -11.10
N SER A 127 22.13 7.59 -10.14
CA SER A 127 22.97 6.90 -9.16
C SER A 127 23.97 5.97 -9.86
N ILE A 128 23.53 5.21 -10.88
CA ILE A 128 24.41 4.34 -11.67
C ILE A 128 25.53 5.14 -12.36
N GLU A 129 25.20 6.26 -12.98
CA GLU A 129 26.16 7.14 -13.66
C GLU A 129 27.18 7.75 -12.68
N MET A 130 26.77 8.00 -11.43
CA MET A 130 27.62 8.57 -10.38
C MET A 130 28.45 7.54 -9.62
N LEU A 131 28.08 6.25 -9.64
CA LEU A 131 28.78 5.21 -8.86
C LEU A 131 30.29 5.12 -9.15
N PRO A 132 30.77 5.14 -10.40
CA PRO A 132 32.20 5.03 -10.70
C PRO A 132 33.07 6.14 -10.08
N SER A 133 32.50 7.33 -9.86
CA SER A 133 33.21 8.47 -9.26
C SER A 133 32.89 8.67 -7.77
N SER A 134 32.02 7.84 -7.20
CA SER A 134 31.53 8.01 -5.83
C SER A 134 32.52 7.54 -4.75
N SER A 135 33.43 6.62 -5.07
CA SER A 135 34.51 6.19 -4.19
C SER A 135 35.59 5.45 -4.98
N GLU A 136 36.86 5.73 -4.69
CA GLU A 136 38.00 4.96 -5.22
C GLU A 136 38.06 3.52 -4.69
N THR A 137 37.41 3.25 -3.55
CA THR A 137 37.42 1.93 -2.91
C THR A 137 36.36 0.96 -3.44
N LEU A 138 35.39 1.46 -4.23
CA LEU A 138 34.27 0.65 -4.66
C LEU A 138 34.66 -0.27 -5.81
N SER A 139 34.78 -1.57 -5.52
CA SER A 139 35.10 -2.57 -6.55
C SER A 139 34.03 -2.61 -7.65
N PRO A 140 34.41 -2.69 -8.94
CA PRO A 140 33.48 -2.86 -10.04
C PRO A 140 32.56 -4.09 -9.88
N ALA A 141 33.04 -5.17 -9.27
CA ALA A 141 32.23 -6.36 -9.02
C ALA A 141 31.07 -6.07 -8.06
N VAL A 142 31.34 -5.33 -6.99
CA VAL A 142 30.33 -4.92 -5.99
C VAL A 142 29.32 -3.96 -6.61
N SER A 143 29.79 -2.94 -7.34
CA SER A 143 28.90 -2.00 -8.05
C SER A 143 27.98 -2.75 -9.01
N ASN A 144 28.54 -3.63 -9.84
CA ASN A 144 27.75 -4.40 -10.81
C ASN A 144 26.74 -5.34 -10.14
N ALA A 145 27.09 -5.95 -9.01
CA ALA A 145 26.17 -6.79 -8.25
C ALA A 145 24.98 -5.98 -7.73
N PHE A 146 25.21 -4.81 -7.13
CA PHE A 146 24.13 -3.96 -6.64
C PHE A 146 23.27 -3.36 -7.75
N ILE A 147 23.89 -2.94 -8.86
CA ILE A 147 23.16 -2.44 -10.03
C ILE A 147 22.21 -3.53 -10.53
N ARG A 148 22.74 -4.73 -10.80
CA ARG A 148 21.92 -5.86 -11.29
C ARG A 148 20.86 -6.27 -10.30
N GLY A 149 21.22 -6.44 -9.02
CA GLY A 149 20.27 -6.87 -7.99
C GLY A 149 19.13 -5.88 -7.76
N CYS A 150 19.38 -4.57 -7.90
CA CYS A 150 18.32 -3.56 -7.85
C CYS A 150 17.36 -3.68 -9.04
N PHE A 151 17.87 -3.88 -10.25
CA PHE A 151 17.03 -4.12 -11.42
C PHE A 151 16.26 -5.43 -11.32
N ASP A 152 16.91 -6.51 -10.91
CA ASP A 152 16.30 -7.83 -10.74
C ASP A 152 15.18 -7.76 -9.71
N THR A 153 15.37 -7.08 -8.57
CA THR A 153 14.31 -6.87 -7.57
C THR A 153 13.08 -6.15 -8.15
N ALA A 154 13.29 -5.11 -8.96
CA ALA A 154 12.20 -4.37 -9.61
C ALA A 154 11.48 -5.22 -10.67
N MET A 155 12.24 -5.94 -11.49
CA MET A 155 11.72 -6.83 -12.54
C MET A 155 10.97 -8.02 -11.96
N ASP A 156 11.49 -8.60 -10.88
CA ASP A 156 10.89 -9.73 -10.17
C ASP A 156 9.52 -9.35 -9.61
N LEU A 157 9.39 -8.16 -9.01
CA LEU A 157 8.08 -7.67 -8.57
C LEU A 157 7.10 -7.57 -9.74
N ALA A 158 7.51 -6.98 -10.87
CA ALA A 158 6.65 -6.85 -12.03
C ALA A 158 6.25 -8.24 -12.55
N HIS A 159 7.22 -9.12 -12.79
CA HIS A 159 6.99 -10.47 -13.26
C HIS A 159 6.05 -11.23 -12.33
N TRP A 160 6.29 -11.21 -11.02
CA TRP A 160 5.43 -11.85 -10.02
C TRP A 160 4.03 -11.24 -9.97
N SER A 161 3.89 -9.93 -10.15
CA SER A 161 2.59 -9.24 -10.14
C SER A 161 1.71 -9.63 -11.34
N TYR A 162 2.32 -9.83 -12.52
CA TYR A 162 1.61 -10.25 -13.74
C TYR A 162 1.40 -11.77 -13.84
N SER A 163 2.38 -12.56 -13.41
CA SER A 163 2.34 -14.03 -13.52
C SER A 163 1.70 -14.73 -12.32
N GLY A 164 1.67 -14.06 -11.16
CA GLY A 164 1.07 -14.56 -9.92
C GLY A 164 -0.44 -14.32 -9.86
N ALA A 165 -1.16 -15.24 -9.21
CA ALA A 165 -2.61 -15.14 -8.99
C ALA A 165 -3.03 -13.98 -8.06
N ARG A 166 -2.07 -13.32 -7.40
CA ARG A 166 -2.36 -12.36 -6.32
C ARG A 166 -2.98 -11.05 -6.80
N TYR A 167 -2.56 -10.53 -7.95
CA TYR A 167 -2.97 -9.19 -8.40
C TYR A 167 -3.64 -9.18 -9.76
N LEU A 168 -2.91 -9.58 -10.81
CA LEU A 168 -3.32 -9.33 -12.19
C LEU A 168 -3.65 -10.61 -12.99
N LYS A 169 -3.12 -11.77 -12.62
CA LYS A 169 -3.43 -13.03 -13.33
C LYS A 169 -4.91 -13.37 -13.17
N GLY A 170 -5.56 -13.65 -14.30
CA GLY A 170 -6.99 -13.95 -14.35
C GLY A 170 -7.91 -12.74 -14.11
N CYS A 171 -7.35 -11.53 -13.96
CA CYS A 171 -8.17 -10.33 -13.87
C CYS A 171 -8.85 -10.07 -15.22
N LYS A 172 -10.18 -9.95 -15.23
CA LYS A 172 -10.93 -9.59 -16.43
C LYS A 172 -10.51 -8.17 -16.85
N ARG A 173 -10.15 -8.04 -18.12
CA ARG A 173 -9.81 -6.77 -18.76
C ARG A 173 -10.91 -6.41 -19.75
N ASN A 174 -11.19 -5.13 -19.88
CA ASN A 174 -12.03 -4.61 -20.92
C ASN A 174 -11.30 -4.68 -22.28
N ASN A 175 -12.03 -4.50 -23.38
CA ASN A 175 -11.47 -4.59 -24.74
C ASN A 175 -10.37 -3.56 -25.02
N ASP A 176 -10.33 -2.46 -24.26
CA ASP A 176 -9.33 -1.40 -24.33
C ASP A 176 -8.15 -1.62 -23.37
N ASN A 177 -7.99 -2.83 -22.83
CA ASN A 177 -7.00 -3.21 -21.82
C ASN A 177 -7.13 -2.49 -20.47
N THR A 178 -8.26 -1.86 -20.18
CA THR A 178 -8.52 -1.28 -18.85
C THR A 178 -9.07 -2.32 -17.87
N ILE A 179 -8.88 -2.05 -16.57
CA ILE A 179 -9.48 -2.82 -15.48
C ILE A 179 -10.46 -1.91 -14.76
N SER A 180 -11.75 -2.27 -14.79
CA SER A 180 -12.80 -1.57 -14.05
C SER A 180 -13.20 -2.38 -12.82
N PHE A 181 -13.32 -1.71 -11.68
CA PHE A 181 -13.87 -2.30 -10.46
C PHE A 181 -14.73 -1.25 -9.74
N THR A 182 -15.78 -1.72 -9.09
CA THR A 182 -16.67 -0.87 -8.31
C THR A 182 -16.30 -0.95 -6.85
N ILE A 183 -16.07 0.21 -6.25
CA ILE A 183 -15.87 0.34 -4.81
C ILE A 183 -17.26 0.32 -4.19
N HIS A 184 -17.71 -0.85 -3.75
CA HIS A 184 -18.89 -0.91 -2.91
C HIS A 184 -18.45 -0.44 -1.52
N ARG A 185 -18.97 0.70 -1.06
CA ARG A 185 -18.89 1.08 0.34
C ARG A 185 -19.56 -0.05 1.13
N GLN A 186 -18.80 -1.02 1.64
CA GLN A 186 -19.36 -1.98 2.57
C GLN A 186 -19.90 -1.15 3.73
N ARG A 187 -21.22 -1.17 3.90
CA ARG A 187 -21.88 -0.64 5.09
C ARG A 187 -21.41 -1.49 6.26
N GLN A 188 -20.33 -1.08 6.94
CA GLN A 188 -20.12 -1.46 8.34
C GLN A 188 -21.38 -1.17 9.18
N LEU A 189 -22.17 -0.16 8.76
CA LEU A 189 -23.50 0.15 9.29
C LEU A 189 -24.48 -1.02 9.26
N GLU A 190 -24.44 -1.93 8.28
CA GLU A 190 -25.41 -3.05 8.23
C GLU A 190 -25.05 -4.20 9.18
N LYS A 191 -23.75 -4.45 9.42
CA LYS A 191 -23.32 -5.44 10.42
C LYS A 191 -23.61 -4.94 11.83
N GLU A 192 -23.29 -3.69 12.16
CA GLU A 192 -23.59 -3.14 13.49
C GLU A 192 -25.10 -3.04 13.75
N THR A 193 -25.89 -2.64 12.75
CA THR A 193 -27.35 -2.57 12.88
C THR A 193 -27.96 -3.97 13.04
N LYS A 194 -27.56 -4.97 12.23
CA LYS A 194 -28.07 -6.35 12.39
C LYS A 194 -27.70 -6.96 13.73
N THR A 195 -26.44 -6.80 14.17
CA THR A 195 -25.98 -7.36 15.45
C THR A 195 -26.73 -6.71 16.63
N HIS A 196 -27.01 -5.41 16.56
CA HIS A 196 -27.76 -4.70 17.60
C HIS A 196 -29.25 -5.10 17.63
N TYR A 197 -29.90 -5.31 16.48
CA TYR A 197 -31.30 -5.77 16.44
C TYR A 197 -31.43 -7.23 16.91
N GLU A 198 -30.52 -8.11 16.51
CA GLU A 198 -30.50 -9.53 16.93
C GLU A 198 -30.16 -9.69 18.43
N LEU A 199 -29.30 -8.82 18.99
CA LEU A 199 -29.00 -8.77 20.43
C LEU A 199 -30.16 -8.20 21.27
N VAL A 200 -30.98 -7.31 20.70
CA VAL A 200 -32.17 -6.78 21.37
C VAL A 200 -33.32 -7.79 21.31
N GLU A 201 -33.53 -8.48 20.19
CA GLU A 201 -34.56 -9.53 20.07
C GLU A 201 -34.27 -10.75 20.94
N SER A 202 -33.00 -11.17 21.06
CA SER A 202 -32.61 -12.30 21.92
C SER A 202 -32.66 -12.01 23.42
N LYS A 203 -32.79 -10.74 23.83
CA LYS A 203 -32.95 -10.32 25.23
C LYS A 203 -34.41 -9.99 25.61
N LEU A 204 -35.36 -10.11 24.69
CA LEU A 204 -36.78 -9.92 25.00
C LEU A 204 -37.33 -11.18 25.70
N PRO A 205 -37.94 -11.05 26.90
CA PRO A 205 -38.52 -12.19 27.59
C PRO A 205 -39.68 -12.76 26.76
N SER A 206 -39.64 -14.07 26.51
CA SER A 206 -40.57 -14.79 25.63
C SER A 206 -41.99 -14.94 26.18
N ASN A 207 -42.42 -14.11 27.14
CA ASN A 207 -43.76 -14.23 27.70
C ASN A 207 -44.22 -12.98 28.47
N THR A 208 -44.79 -12.00 27.77
CA THR A 208 -45.81 -11.12 28.36
C THR A 208 -46.78 -10.69 27.27
N GLY A 209 -48.01 -11.20 27.31
CA GLY A 209 -49.09 -10.92 26.37
C GLY A 209 -49.70 -9.53 26.52
N ASP A 210 -48.90 -8.47 26.40
CA ASP A 210 -49.41 -7.10 26.41
C ASP A 210 -48.87 -6.33 25.20
N SER A 211 -49.71 -6.23 24.15
CA SER A 211 -49.38 -5.59 22.88
C SER A 211 -49.09 -4.09 22.99
N SER A 212 -49.40 -3.47 24.14
CA SER A 212 -49.23 -2.03 24.36
C SER A 212 -47.78 -1.58 24.53
N VAL A 213 -46.88 -2.48 24.95
CA VAL A 213 -45.45 -2.18 25.16
C VAL A 213 -44.66 -2.22 23.84
N LEU A 214 -44.98 -3.17 22.96
CA LEU A 214 -44.35 -3.30 21.65
C LEU A 214 -44.66 -2.10 20.74
N ASP A 215 -45.87 -1.56 20.79
CA ASP A 215 -46.25 -0.36 20.02
C ASP A 215 -45.57 0.91 20.55
N LYS A 216 -45.36 1.03 21.87
CA LYS A 216 -44.58 2.12 22.47
C LYS A 216 -43.09 2.06 22.12
N MET A 217 -42.51 0.86 22.03
CA MET A 217 -41.09 0.73 21.65
C MET A 217 -40.86 0.99 20.16
N ARG A 218 -41.81 0.62 19.30
CA ARG A 218 -41.77 0.94 17.86
C ARG A 218 -41.91 2.44 17.58
N SER A 219 -42.58 3.20 18.44
CA SER A 219 -42.69 4.66 18.29
C SER A 219 -41.45 5.45 18.75
N MET A 220 -40.58 4.83 19.58
CA MET A 220 -39.34 5.43 20.08
C MET A 220 -38.11 5.12 19.22
N ALA A 221 -38.21 4.16 18.29
CA ALA A 221 -37.14 3.88 17.34
C ALA A 221 -36.96 5.08 16.37
N PRO A 222 -35.72 5.53 16.11
CA PRO A 222 -35.47 6.64 15.20
C PRO A 222 -35.97 6.29 13.81
N LYS A 223 -36.96 7.04 13.30
CA LYS A 223 -37.45 6.85 11.93
C LYS A 223 -36.31 7.13 10.96
N PRO A 224 -36.16 6.32 9.89
CA PRO A 224 -35.16 6.57 8.88
C PRO A 224 -35.38 7.96 8.29
N GLN A 225 -34.41 8.86 8.50
CA GLN A 225 -34.37 10.14 7.82
C GLN A 225 -34.30 9.84 6.32
N ARG A 226 -35.38 10.14 5.60
CA ARG A 226 -35.35 10.21 4.14
C ARG A 226 -34.25 11.20 3.78
N ALA A 227 -33.25 10.73 3.04
CA ALA A 227 -32.26 11.59 2.43
C ALA A 227 -32.99 12.70 1.66
N ALA A 228 -32.80 13.94 2.10
CA ALA A 228 -33.25 15.10 1.38
C ALA A 228 -32.48 15.14 0.06
N THR A 229 -33.20 15.01 -1.05
CA THR A 229 -32.71 15.38 -2.37
C THR A 229 -32.58 16.90 -2.43
N SER A 230 -31.36 17.40 -2.53
CA SER A 230 -30.99 18.69 -3.11
C SER A 230 -29.58 18.60 -3.66
#